data_AF-A0A3N0IVL3-F1
#
_entry.id   AF-A0A3N0IVL3-F1
#
_cell.length_a   1.000
_cell.length_b   1.000
_cell.length_c   1.000
_cell.angle_alpha   90.00
_cell.angle_beta   90.00
_cell.angle_gamma   90.00
#
_symmetry.space_group_name_H-M   'P 1'
#
loop_
_entity.id
_entity.type
_entity.pdbx_description
1 polymer ?
#
loop_
_entity_poly.entity_id
_entity_poly.type
_entity_poly.pdbx_seq_one_letter_code
_entity_poly.pdbx_strand_id
1 'polypeptide(L)' 'MSEQPRYTVRPVTTPVPAREAEAGAHEPDAERPRAADPFLRPATEDDDGYDPFSDRPPTPEPTFQEDPW' A
#
# COMPACT_ATOMS: atom_id res chain seq x y z
N MET A 1 -16.01 25.47 38.89
CA MET A 1 -16.36 24.53 37.80
C MET A 1 -15.47 24.90 36.63
N SER A 2 -14.37 24.17 36.43
CA SER A 2 -13.42 24.51 35.37
C SER A 2 -13.98 24.04 34.03
N GLU A 3 -14.26 24.99 33.14
CA GLU A 3 -14.76 24.69 31.80
C GLU A 3 -13.59 24.25 30.92
N GLN A 4 -13.71 23.07 30.31
CA GLN A 4 -12.64 22.49 29.47
C GLN A 4 -12.72 23.07 28.05
N PRO A 5 -11.59 23.47 27.45
CA PRO A 5 -11.59 23.96 26.08
C PRO A 5 -11.97 22.83 25.13
N ARG A 6 -12.95 23.11 24.26
CA ARG A 6 -13.35 22.20 23.20
C ARG A 6 -12.50 22.50 21.97
N TYR A 7 -11.73 21.51 21.51
CA TYR A 7 -10.94 21.61 20.30
C TYR A 7 -11.58 20.79 19.18
N THR A 8 -11.54 21.30 17.95
CA THR A 8 -11.97 20.58 16.76
C THR A 8 -10.82 20.52 15.78
N VAL A 9 -10.35 19.30 15.52
CA VAL A 9 -9.32 19.03 14.51
C VAL A 9 -9.97 19.17 13.13
N ARG A 10 -9.41 20.05 12.30
CA ARG A 10 -9.77 20.12 10.88
C ARG A 10 -8.66 19.42 10.10
N PRO A 11 -8.94 18.28 9.44
CA PRO A 11 -7.92 17.63 8.62
C PRO A 11 -7.61 18.55 7.44
N VAL A 12 -6.33 18.87 7.27
CA VAL A 12 -5.84 19.55 6.09
C VAL A 12 -5.21 18.49 5.21
N THR A 13 -5.89 18.15 4.12
CA THR A 13 -5.33 17.30 3.07
C THR A 13 -4.70 18.20 2.02
N THR A 14 -3.39 18.10 1.87
CA THR A 14 -2.71 18.51 0.64
C THR A 14 -2.91 17.40 -0.40
N PRO A 15 -3.52 17.69 -1.56
CA PRO A 15 -3.60 16.68 -2.62
C PRO A 15 -2.19 16.34 -3.10
N VAL A 16 -1.89 15.05 -3.17
CA VAL A 16 -0.69 14.56 -3.84
C VAL A 16 -0.81 15.02 -5.31
N PRO A 17 0.22 15.66 -5.90
CA PRO A 17 0.19 15.95 -7.34
C PRO A 17 -0.07 14.62 -8.03
N ALA A 18 -1.00 14.60 -8.98
CA ALA A 18 -1.33 13.40 -9.72
C ALA A 18 -0.05 12.84 -10.33
N ARG A 19 0.57 11.86 -9.67
CA ARG A 19 1.20 10.78 -10.40
C ARG A 19 0.02 10.07 -11.01
N GLU A 20 -0.01 10.05 -12.34
CA GLU A 20 -0.96 9.27 -13.12
C GLU A 20 -1.17 7.96 -12.37
N ALA A 21 -2.42 7.71 -11.99
CA ALA A 21 -2.78 6.62 -11.12
C ALA A 21 -2.35 5.31 -11.78
N GLU A 22 -1.22 4.76 -11.35
CA GLU A 22 -0.83 3.39 -11.66
C GLU A 22 -1.53 2.47 -10.67
N ALA A 23 -2.86 2.55 -10.69
CA ALA A 23 -3.78 1.68 -9.98
C ALA A 23 -5.09 1.63 -10.78
N GLY A 24 -5.05 0.81 -11.83
CA GLY A 24 -6.24 0.21 -12.45
C GLY A 24 -7.13 1.12 -13.31
N ALA A 25 -6.74 1.32 -14.57
CA ALA A 25 -7.68 1.51 -15.68
C ALA A 25 -6.99 1.08 -16.98
N HIS A 26 -7.15 -0.20 -17.35
CA HIS A 26 -6.71 -0.71 -18.64
C HIS A 26 -7.71 -0.27 -19.72
N GLU A 27 -7.60 0.98 -20.19
CA GLU A 27 -8.20 1.39 -21.46
C GLU A 27 -7.37 0.77 -22.59
N PRO A 28 -7.96 0.06 -23.57
CA PRO A 28 -7.21 -0.42 -24.72
C PRO A 28 -6.95 0.77 -25.65
N ASP A 29 -5.85 1.50 -25.44
CA ASP A 29 -5.34 2.44 -26.43
C ASP A 29 -4.87 1.62 -27.64
N ALA A 30 -5.73 1.59 -28.65
CA ALA A 30 -5.53 0.83 -29.85
C ALA A 30 -4.31 1.37 -30.63
N GLU A 31 -3.45 0.42 -30.99
CA GLU A 31 -2.76 0.43 -32.28
C GLU A 31 -1.55 1.36 -32.45
N ARG A 32 -0.56 1.23 -31.56
CA ARG A 32 0.86 1.36 -31.93
C ARG A 32 1.69 0.29 -31.20
N PRO A 33 2.63 -0.41 -31.87
CA PRO A 33 3.60 -1.24 -31.18
C PRO A 33 4.58 -0.30 -30.46
N ARG A 34 4.15 0.21 -29.30
CA ARG A 34 5.03 0.91 -28.38
C ARG A 34 6.06 -0.14 -27.98
N ALA A 35 7.35 0.14 -28.24
CA ALA A 35 8.43 -0.71 -27.77
C ALA A 35 8.13 -1.07 -26.31
N ALA A 36 8.09 -2.37 -25.99
CA ALA A 36 7.75 -2.83 -24.66
C ALA A 36 8.65 -2.08 -23.68
N ASP A 37 8.04 -1.23 -22.86
CA ASP A 37 8.76 -0.47 -21.86
C ASP A 37 9.45 -1.50 -20.96
N PRO A 38 10.78 -1.41 -20.76
CA PRO A 38 11.53 -2.40 -19.99
C PRO A 38 11.09 -2.49 -18.52
N PHE A 39 10.32 -1.51 -18.04
CA PHE A 39 9.73 -1.53 -16.70
C PHE A 39 8.28 -2.03 -16.69
N LEU A 40 7.62 -2.11 -17.84
CA LEU A 40 6.29 -2.71 -17.94
C LEU A 40 6.41 -4.23 -18.05
N ARG A 41 5.89 -4.93 -17.04
CA ARG A 41 5.77 -6.38 -17.08
C ARG A 41 4.66 -6.81 -18.04
N PRO A 42 4.77 -8.00 -18.68
CA PRO A 42 3.71 -8.53 -19.54
C PRO A 42 2.40 -8.70 -18.76
N ALA A 43 1.25 -8.48 -19.41
CA ALA A 43 -0.08 -8.60 -18.77
C ALA A 43 -0.42 -10.02 -18.27
N THR A 44 0.31 -11.04 -18.73
CA THR A 44 0.18 -12.43 -18.25
C THR A 44 1.09 -12.76 -17.08
N GLU A 45 1.98 -11.85 -16.69
CA GLU A 45 2.86 -12.05 -15.55
C GLU A 45 2.10 -11.72 -14.27
N ASP A 46 2.25 -12.59 -13.28
CA ASP A 46 1.60 -12.48 -11.99
C ASP A 46 2.18 -11.30 -11.21
N ASP A 47 1.56 -10.14 -11.41
CA ASP A 47 1.77 -8.89 -10.69
C ASP A 47 0.55 -8.60 -9.81
N ASP A 48 0.19 -9.58 -8.98
CA ASP A 48 -0.90 -9.48 -8.01
C ASP A 48 -0.52 -8.64 -6.78
N GLY A 49 0.72 -8.14 -6.73
CA GLY A 49 1.24 -7.35 -5.63
C GLY A 49 1.42 -8.17 -4.35
N TYR A 50 1.46 -9.50 -4.45
CA TYR A 50 1.60 -10.35 -3.28
C TYR A 50 3.02 -10.26 -2.71
N ASP A 51 3.14 -9.69 -1.51
CA ASP A 51 4.40 -9.70 -0.77
C ASP A 51 4.61 -11.10 -0.13
N PRO A 52 5.75 -11.78 -0.38
CA PRO A 52 6.05 -13.12 0.15
C PRO A 52 6.01 -13.26 1.68
N PHE A 53 5.85 -12.15 2.41
CA PHE A 53 5.82 -12.12 3.86
C PHE A 53 4.40 -11.98 4.40
N SER A 54 3.38 -11.83 3.54
CA SER A 54 1.98 -11.63 3.93
C SER A 54 1.36 -12.86 4.59
N ASP A 55 1.62 -14.07 4.10
CA ASP A 55 1.16 -15.34 4.72
C ASP A 55 2.12 -15.87 5.78
N ARG A 56 3.12 -15.08 6.22
CA ARG A 56 4.00 -15.59 7.28
C ARG A 56 3.21 -15.75 8.56
N PRO A 57 3.20 -16.97 9.13
CA PRO A 57 2.61 -17.14 10.43
C PRO A 57 3.36 -16.25 11.44
N PRO A 58 2.67 -15.71 12.45
CA PRO A 58 3.34 -14.97 13.51
C PRO A 58 4.40 -15.87 14.15
N THR A 59 5.51 -15.25 14.59
CA THR A 59 6.51 -15.95 15.39
C THR A 59 5.83 -16.59 16.59
N PRO A 60 6.01 -17.91 16.84
CA PRO A 60 5.37 -18.57 17.96
C PRO A 60 5.80 -17.90 19.26
N GLU A 61 4.85 -17.67 20.16
CA GLU A 61 5.15 -17.11 21.46
C GLU A 61 6.03 -18.09 22.26
N PRO A 62 7.05 -17.59 22.99
CA PRO A 62 7.85 -18.45 23.84
C PRO A 62 6.97 -19.02 24.96
N THR A 63 7.10 -20.32 25.20
CA THR A 63 6.28 -21.04 26.20
C THR A 63 6.57 -20.62 27.65
N PHE A 64 7.69 -19.95 27.87
CA PHE A 64 8.07 -19.35 29.15
C PHE A 64 8.71 -17.99 28.87
N GLN A 65 8.52 -17.06 29.79
CA GLN A 65 9.28 -15.82 29.82
C GLN A 65 10.56 -16.12 30.62
N GLU A 66 11.74 -15.76 30.10
CA GLU A 66 12.95 -15.76 30.93
C GLU A 66 12.72 -14.86 32.15
N ASP A 67 13.28 -15.27 33.29
CA ASP A 67 12.98 -14.81 34.64
C ASP A 67 12.70 -13.30 34.71
N PRO A 68 11.48 -12.86 35.13
CA PRO A 68 11.14 -11.44 35.18
C PRO A 68 11.77 -10.69 36.38
N TRP A 69 12.75 -11.26 37.08
CA TRP A 69 13.47 -10.65 38.21
C TRP A 69 14.97 -10.94 38.25
#